data_AF-A0A431QGU8-F1
#
_entry.id   AF-A0A431QGU8-F1
#
_cell.length_a   1.000
_cell.length_b   1.000
_cell.length_c   1.000
_cell.angle_alpha   90.00
_cell.angle_beta   90.00
_cell.angle_gamma   90.00
#
_symmetry.space_group_name_H-M   'P 1'
#
loop_
_entity.id
_entity.type
_entity.pdbx_description
1 polymer ?
#
loop_
_entity_poly.entity_id
_entity_poly.type
_entity_poly.pdbx_seq_one_letter_code
_entity_poly.pdbx_strand_id
1 'polypeptide(L)'
;IEDDIVVLQQWLDTPDGACCKILGQPSPQPVDIFGPGAGIAVRKGETDLVNKLNEAIDTIRKNGKYKEINDKYFKFDVYGAES
;
A
#
# COMPACT_ATOMS: atom_id res chain seq x y z
N ILE A 1 -1.99 5.43 3.68
CA ILE A 1 -3.20 4.57 3.70
C ILE A 1 -3.44 4.17 5.14
N GLU A 2 -4.68 4.16 5.59
CA GLU A 2 -5.02 3.68 6.93
C GLU A 2 -5.17 2.15 6.90
N ASP A 3 -4.43 1.44 7.75
CA ASP A 3 -4.39 -0.03 7.74
C ASP A 3 -5.78 -0.67 8.02
N ASP A 4 -6.62 0.01 8.80
CA ASP A 4 -7.97 -0.44 9.15
C ASP A 4 -8.88 -0.58 7.93
N ILE A 5 -8.59 0.11 6.81
CA ILE A 5 -9.41 0.00 5.61
C ILE A 5 -9.40 -1.42 5.04
N VAL A 6 -8.31 -2.17 5.21
CA VAL A 6 -8.20 -3.55 4.73
C VAL A 6 -9.17 -4.45 5.49
N VAL A 7 -9.16 -4.34 6.82
CA VAL A 7 -10.01 -5.15 7.71
C VAL A 7 -11.48 -4.78 7.54
N LEU A 8 -11.79 -3.48 7.50
CA LEU A 8 -13.15 -2.99 7.29
C LEU A 8 -13.68 -3.41 5.92
N GLN A 9 -12.87 -3.33 4.86
CA GLN A 9 -13.28 -3.78 3.53
C GLN A 9 -13.57 -5.28 3.49
N GLN A 10 -12.74 -6.10 4.15
CA GLN A 10 -12.99 -7.54 4.27
C GLN A 10 -14.31 -7.85 5.00
N TRP A 11 -14.64 -7.09 6.05
CA TRP A 11 -15.94 -7.24 6.73
C TRP A 11 -17.11 -6.78 5.85
N LEU A 12 -16.97 -5.66 5.14
CA LEU A 12 -17.98 -5.16 4.20
C LEU A 12 -18.27 -6.14 3.04
N ASP A 13 -17.33 -7.02 2.71
CA ASP A 13 -17.51 -8.06 1.71
C ASP A 13 -18.31 -9.28 2.22
N THR A 14 -18.62 -9.34 3.53
CA THR A 14 -19.46 -10.38 4.14
C THR A 14 -20.95 -10.01 4.11
N PRO A 15 -21.87 -10.99 4.29
CA PRO A 15 -23.30 -10.68 4.45
C PRO A 15 -23.61 -9.71 5.59
N ASP A 16 -22.86 -9.78 6.69
CA ASP A 16 -23.06 -8.92 7.86
C ASP A 16 -22.70 -7.44 7.58
N GLY A 17 -21.79 -7.22 6.63
CA GLY A 17 -21.36 -5.89 6.19
C GLY A 17 -22.31 -5.19 5.21
N ALA A 18 -23.33 -5.88 4.68
CA ALA A 18 -24.18 -5.38 3.60
C ALA A 18 -24.99 -4.12 3.96
N CYS A 19 -25.15 -3.82 5.25
CA CYS A 19 -25.81 -2.61 5.75
C CYS A 19 -25.02 -1.31 5.49
N CYS A 20 -23.75 -1.43 5.16
CA CYS A 20 -22.76 -0.46 5.58
C CYS A 20 -21.79 -0.15 4.44
N LYS A 21 -21.14 1.01 4.51
CA LYS A 21 -20.12 1.44 3.55
C LYS A 21 -19.10 2.34 4.23
N ILE A 22 -17.87 2.33 3.74
CA ILE A 22 -16.84 3.29 4.14
C ILE A 22 -17.22 4.67 3.56
N LEU A 23 -17.38 5.67 4.43
CA LEU A 23 -17.74 7.03 4.02
C LEU A 23 -16.54 7.89 3.60
N GLY A 24 -15.34 7.44 3.90
CA GLY A 24 -14.10 8.13 3.57
C GLY A 24 -12.95 7.59 4.42
N GLN A 25 -11.76 8.10 4.17
CA GLN A 25 -10.60 7.90 5.02
C GLN A 25 -10.37 9.15 5.86
N PRO A 26 -9.87 9.03 7.10
CA PRO A 26 -9.35 10.17 7.84
C PRO A 26 -8.22 10.84 7.02
N SER A 27 -7.92 12.08 7.39
CA SER A 27 -6.83 12.84 6.78
C SER A 27 -5.53 12.01 6.73
N PRO A 28 -4.67 12.20 5.71
CA PRO A 28 -3.39 11.51 5.64
C PRO A 28 -2.67 11.56 6.97
N GLN A 29 -2.18 10.41 7.42
CA GLN A 29 -1.47 10.34 8.69
C GLN A 29 -0.23 11.23 8.64
N PRO A 30 0.11 11.97 9.71
CA PRO A 30 1.26 12.85 9.70
C PRO A 30 2.55 12.08 9.38
N VAL A 31 3.25 12.48 8.31
CA VAL A 31 4.50 11.85 7.87
C VAL A 31 5.56 11.89 8.98
N ASP A 32 5.57 12.95 9.80
CA ASP A 32 6.51 13.09 10.92
C ASP A 32 6.30 12.02 12.02
N ILE A 33 5.10 11.43 12.10
CA ILE A 33 4.76 10.41 13.10
C ILE A 33 4.86 9.01 12.49
N PHE A 34 4.33 8.81 11.28
CA PHE A 34 4.16 7.47 10.68
C PHE A 34 5.12 7.16 9.53
N GLY A 35 5.90 8.15 9.10
CA GLY A 35 6.79 8.04 7.96
C GLY A 35 6.06 8.13 6.61
N PRO A 36 6.81 8.07 5.49
CA PRO A 36 6.28 8.27 4.14
C PRO A 36 5.61 7.01 3.55
N GLY A 37 5.57 5.91 4.28
CA GLY A 37 5.00 4.64 3.82
C GLY A 37 5.85 3.43 4.22
N ALA A 38 5.66 2.32 3.51
CA ALA A 38 6.40 1.08 3.73
C ALA A 38 7.69 1.01 2.90
N GLY A 39 8.74 0.40 3.45
CA GLY A 39 10.03 0.22 2.78
C GLY A 39 10.66 -1.14 3.07
N ILE A 40 11.58 -1.56 2.20
CA ILE A 40 12.36 -2.78 2.40
C ILE A 40 13.58 -2.43 3.25
N ALA A 41 13.64 -2.97 4.48
CA ALA A 41 14.77 -2.74 5.37
C ALA A 41 16.02 -3.49 4.88
N VAL A 42 17.14 -2.77 4.75
CA VAL A 42 18.43 -3.31 4.33
C VAL A 42 19.50 -2.92 5.36
N ARG A 43 20.53 -3.77 5.54
CA ARG A 43 21.67 -3.44 6.41
C ARG A 43 22.37 -2.18 5.91
N LYS A 44 22.84 -1.35 6.85
CA LYS A 44 23.65 -0.16 6.53
C LYS A 44 24.92 -0.57 5.77
N GLY A 45 25.28 0.19 4.75
CA GLY A 45 26.45 -0.05 3.89
C GLY A 45 26.19 -0.90 2.64
N GLU A 46 25.04 -1.58 2.55
CA GLU A 46 24.68 -2.42 1.39
C GLU A 46 24.03 -1.59 0.26
N THR A 47 24.72 -0.55 -0.21
CA THR A 47 24.18 0.41 -1.19
C THR A 47 23.79 -0.25 -2.51
N ASP A 48 24.56 -1.24 -2.97
CA ASP A 48 24.25 -1.96 -4.21
C ASP A 48 22.94 -2.74 -4.12
N LEU A 49 22.64 -3.31 -2.95
CA LEU A 49 21.38 -4.02 -2.73
C LEU A 49 20.20 -3.05 -2.69
N VAL A 50 20.36 -1.91 -2.02
CA VAL A 50 19.35 -0.84 -2.00
C VAL A 50 19.03 -0.38 -3.42
N ASN A 51 20.06 -0.11 -4.24
CA ASN A 51 19.87 0.34 -5.62
C ASN A 51 19.13 -0.70 -6.48
N LYS A 52 19.51 -1.99 -6.37
CA LYS A 52 18.83 -3.08 -7.08
C LYS A 52 17.36 -3.22 -6.70
N LEU A 53 17.05 -3.08 -5.41
CA LEU A 53 15.66 -3.15 -4.92
C LEU A 53 14.84 -1.96 -5.43
N ASN A 54 15.39 -0.75 -5.39
CA ASN A 54 14.73 0.45 -5.90
C ASN A 54 14.45 0.34 -7.40
N GLU A 55 15.45 -0.07 -8.20
CA GLU A 55 15.30 -0.26 -9.64
C GLU A 55 14.25 -1.34 -9.97
N ALA A 56 14.24 -2.44 -9.20
CA ALA A 56 13.24 -3.49 -9.37
C ALA A 56 11.83 -2.97 -9.07
N ILE A 57 11.63 -2.21 -7.99
CA ILE A 57 10.33 -1.60 -7.64
C ILE A 57 9.87 -0.66 -8.76
N ASP A 58 10.75 0.22 -9.25
CA ASP A 58 10.44 1.12 -10.36
C ASP A 58 10.05 0.37 -11.62
N THR A 59 10.76 -0.72 -11.93
CA THR A 59 10.51 -1.54 -13.11
C THR A 59 9.14 -2.22 -13.04
N ILE A 60 8.80 -2.85 -11.91
CA ILE A 60 7.50 -3.52 -11.76
C ILE A 60 6.33 -2.54 -11.72
N ARG A 61 6.56 -1.29 -11.27
CA ARG A 61 5.55 -0.23 -11.34
C ARG A 61 5.31 0.20 -12.79
N LYS A 62 6.39 0.44 -13.55
CA LYS A 62 6.30 0.88 -14.95
C LYS A 62 5.68 -0.17 -15.88
N ASN A 63 5.97 -1.45 -15.65
CA ASN A 63 5.50 -2.54 -16.52
C ASN A 63 4.14 -3.13 -16.09
N GLY A 64 3.49 -2.58 -15.06
CA GLY A 64 2.18 -3.02 -14.58
C GLY A 64 2.20 -4.25 -13.67
N LYS A 65 3.35 -4.89 -13.44
CA LYS A 65 3.45 -6.07 -12.56
C LYS A 65 3.08 -5.74 -11.11
N TYR A 66 3.42 -4.53 -10.64
CA TYR A 66 2.98 -4.06 -9.33
C TYR A 66 1.46 -4.02 -9.23
N LYS A 67 0.78 -3.50 -10.27
CA LYS A 67 -0.68 -3.44 -10.32
C LYS A 67 -1.31 -4.83 -10.30
N GLU A 68 -0.75 -5.78 -11.07
CA GLU A 68 -1.20 -7.18 -11.03
C GLU A 68 -1.12 -7.77 -9.61
N ILE A 69 -0.02 -7.51 -8.89
CA ILE A 69 0.15 -7.95 -7.49
C ILE A 69 -0.82 -7.22 -6.57
N ASN A 70 -0.99 -5.90 -6.71
CA ASN A 70 -1.94 -5.11 -5.93
C ASN A 70 -3.36 -5.67 -6.05
N ASP A 71 -3.85 -5.80 -7.28
CA ASP A 71 -5.23 -6.21 -7.58
C ASP A 71 -5.55 -7.63 -7.09
N LYS A 72 -4.52 -8.46 -6.88
CA LYS A 72 -4.67 -9.79 -6.28
C LYS A 72 -5.06 -9.73 -4.80
N TYR A 73 -4.60 -8.71 -4.06
CA TYR A 73 -4.74 -8.65 -2.60
C TYR A 73 -5.60 -7.49 -2.10
N PHE A 74 -5.69 -6.41 -2.89
CA PHE A 74 -6.35 -5.17 -2.50
C PHE A 74 -7.35 -4.74 -3.59
N LYS A 75 -8.53 -4.30 -3.17
CA LYS A 75 -9.57 -3.73 -4.05
C LYS A 75 -9.35 -2.24 -4.37
N PHE A 76 -8.26 -1.67 -3.89
CA PHE A 76 -7.86 -0.27 -4.03
C PHE A 76 -6.35 -0.21 -4.29
N ASP A 77 -5.82 0.95 -4.67
CA ASP A 77 -4.38 1.14 -4.84
C ASP A 77 -3.70 1.25 -3.46
N VAL A 78 -3.01 0.19 -3.05
CA VAL A 78 -2.30 0.13 -1.76
C VAL A 78 -1.00 0.93 -1.74
N TYR A 79 -0.49 1.35 -2.90
CA TYR A 79 0.68 2.23 -2.93
C TYR A 79 0.31 3.66 -2.50
N GLY A 80 -0.96 4.04 -2.67
CA GLY A 80 -1.48 5.37 -2.40
C GLY A 80 -1.70 6.16 -3.69
N ALA A 81 -2.79 6.95 -3.72
CA ALA A 81 -3.07 7.88 -4.81
C ALA A 81 -2.02 8.99 -4.81
N GLU A 82 -1.23 9.04 -5.89
CA GLU A 82 -0.29 10.10 -6.30
C GLU A 82 0.74 10.58 -5.25
N SER A 83 1.99 10.23 -5.52
CA SER A 83 3.09 11.20 -5.47
C SER A 83 2.95 12.20 -6.63
#